data_AF-A0A943L9M7-F1
#
_entry.id   AF-A0A943L9M7-F1
#
_cell.length_a   1.000
_cell.length_b   1.000
_cell.length_c   1.000
_cell.angle_alpha   90.00
_cell.angle_beta   90.00
_cell.angle_gamma   90.00
#
_symmetry.space_group_name_H-M   'P 1'
#
loop_
_entity.id
_entity.type
_entity.pdbx_description
1 polymer ?
#
loop_
_entity_poly.entity_id
_entity_poly.type
_entity_poly.pdbx_seq_one_letter_code
_entity_poly.pdbx_strand_id
1 'polypeptide(L)'
;MKKSIKIVGAFDRYNYGDLLFPIVIEKYIETYRPDILRDYKIEFYGLVESDLAYVGGKTTKALKDIYDCDYEANSIIIVAGGDVIPSRIGNLDIDLSSSNMNMIFKKILRKILSIKKFEELSMKKFGINNVFPWIIDREKFKKNIFIAYNAVGSSTLDTLKDKAEISYIKKSLSKSNYISTRDSKSLNNIKDLSPKLYPDSATIMSYFFTLEYLEERIREEIKNKINKSSNGYICVQSNLFSIRG
;
A
#
# COMPACT_ATOMS: atom_id res chain seq x y z
N MET A 1 1.34 11.93 24.51
CA MET A 1 0.43 11.02 23.77
C MET A 1 1.14 9.68 23.56
N LYS A 2 0.42 8.62 23.15
CA LYS A 2 1.05 7.34 22.79
C LYS A 2 1.77 7.49 21.44
N LYS A 3 2.94 6.87 21.26
CA LYS A 3 3.66 6.92 19.97
C LYS A 3 2.82 6.21 18.89
N SER A 4 3.03 6.52 17.62
CA SER A 4 2.29 5.89 16.52
C SER A 4 3.17 5.02 15.64
N ILE A 5 2.64 3.87 15.20
CA ILE A 5 3.11 3.11 14.04
C ILE A 5 2.10 3.38 12.93
N LYS A 6 2.50 4.22 11.97
CA LYS A 6 1.68 4.57 10.81
C LYS A 6 2.06 3.67 9.66
N ILE A 7 1.18 2.75 9.29
CA ILE A 7 1.39 1.82 8.21
C ILE A 7 0.72 2.39 6.96
N VAL A 8 1.51 2.63 5.93
CA VAL A 8 1.12 3.32 4.71
C VAL A 8 1.18 2.34 3.55
N GLY A 9 0.13 2.31 2.74
CA GLY A 9 0.09 1.48 1.53
C GLY A 9 -1.22 1.68 0.78
N ALA A 10 -1.42 0.91 -0.28
CA ALA A 10 -2.60 1.02 -1.15
C ALA A 10 -3.86 0.36 -0.55
N PHE A 11 -4.05 0.49 0.77
CA PHE A 11 -5.06 -0.24 1.56
C PHE A 11 -6.49 0.27 1.36
N ASP A 12 -6.66 1.36 0.62
CA ASP A 12 -7.92 2.02 0.27
C ASP A 12 -8.54 1.49 -1.04
N ARG A 13 -8.07 0.32 -1.49
CA ARG A 13 -8.47 -0.32 -2.74
C ARG A 13 -9.21 -1.60 -2.49
N TYR A 14 -10.26 -1.84 -3.29
CA TYR A 14 -10.89 -3.14 -3.38
C TYR A 14 -10.04 -4.10 -4.23
N ASN A 15 -8.90 -4.51 -3.67
CA ASN A 15 -7.98 -5.49 -4.22
C ASN A 15 -7.56 -6.44 -3.10
N TYR A 16 -7.76 -7.75 -3.29
CA TYR A 16 -7.51 -8.72 -2.23
C TYR A 16 -6.08 -8.67 -1.66
N GLY A 17 -5.07 -8.46 -2.50
CA GLY A 17 -3.69 -8.34 -2.04
C GLY A 17 -3.49 -7.10 -1.17
N ASP A 18 -4.00 -5.95 -1.62
CA ASP A 18 -3.91 -4.68 -0.89
C ASP A 18 -4.66 -4.73 0.46
N LEU A 19 -5.81 -5.41 0.51
CA LEU A 19 -6.58 -5.64 1.74
C LEU A 19 -5.85 -6.54 2.74
N LEU A 20 -5.07 -7.50 2.26
CA LEU A 20 -4.40 -8.50 3.09
C LEU A 20 -3.17 -7.95 3.83
N PHE A 21 -2.39 -7.08 3.18
CA PHE A 21 -1.18 -6.50 3.78
C PHE A 21 -1.37 -5.90 5.18
N PRO A 22 -2.32 -4.98 5.41
CA PRO A 22 -2.48 -4.34 6.71
C PRO A 22 -2.93 -5.33 7.79
N ILE A 23 -3.67 -6.38 7.41
CA ILE A 23 -4.10 -7.45 8.31
C ILE A 23 -2.90 -8.31 8.73
N VAL A 24 -2.06 -8.72 7.78
CA VAL A 24 -0.91 -9.59 8.06
C VAL A 24 0.14 -8.87 8.92
N ILE A 25 0.45 -7.61 8.61
CA ILE A 25 1.45 -6.85 9.37
C ILE A 25 1.00 -6.55 10.80
N GLU A 26 -0.29 -6.24 11.00
CA GLU A 26 -0.86 -6.06 12.33
C GLU A 26 -0.78 -7.36 13.12
N LYS A 27 -1.20 -8.47 12.51
CA LYS A 27 -1.17 -9.79 13.16
C LYS A 27 0.24 -10.24 13.51
N TYR A 28 1.23 -9.90 12.68
CA TYR A 28 2.63 -10.12 12.99
C TYR A 28 3.07 -9.35 14.24
N ILE A 29 2.74 -8.06 14.34
CA ILE A 29 3.11 -7.23 15.48
C ILE A 29 2.40 -7.73 16.75
N GLU A 30 1.12 -8.04 16.68
CA GLU A 30 0.36 -8.59 17.81
C GLU A 30 0.95 -9.91 18.32
N THR A 31 1.37 -10.79 17.41
CA THR A 31 1.85 -12.12 17.76
C THR A 31 3.28 -12.09 18.27
N TYR A 32 4.18 -11.41 17.55
CA TYR A 32 5.62 -11.50 17.82
C TYR A 32 6.18 -10.30 18.57
N ARG A 33 5.51 -9.14 18.55
CA ARG A 33 5.95 -7.90 19.21
C ARG A 33 4.84 -7.22 20.04
N PRO A 34 4.12 -7.97 20.92
CA PRO A 34 3.08 -7.39 21.75
C PRO A 34 3.64 -6.34 22.74
N ASP A 35 4.93 -6.39 23.04
CA ASP A 35 5.64 -5.39 23.85
C ASP A 35 5.52 -3.98 23.26
N ILE A 36 5.65 -3.85 21.93
CA ILE A 36 5.56 -2.58 21.22
C ILE A 36 4.16 -1.97 21.36
N LEU A 37 3.12 -2.81 21.39
CA LEU A 37 1.72 -2.35 21.47
C LEU A 37 1.38 -1.70 22.80
N ARG A 38 2.26 -1.75 23.82
CA ARG A 38 2.08 -0.99 25.07
C ARG A 38 2.34 0.50 24.87
N ASP A 39 3.31 0.85 24.03
CA ASP A 39 3.80 2.21 23.82
C ASP A 39 3.40 2.81 22.48
N TYR A 40 3.02 1.97 21.52
CA TYR A 40 2.63 2.37 20.18
C TYR A 40 1.18 2.05 19.84
N LYS A 41 0.52 2.96 19.14
CA LYS A 41 -0.77 2.74 18.49
C LYS A 41 -0.54 2.49 17.00
N ILE A 42 -1.12 1.40 16.47
CA ILE A 42 -1.11 1.14 15.02
C ILE A 42 -2.22 1.95 14.36
N GLU A 43 -1.88 2.61 13.25
CA GLU A 43 -2.82 3.34 12.41
C GLU A 43 -2.51 3.04 10.94
N PHE A 44 -3.54 2.87 10.11
CA PHE A 44 -3.41 2.57 8.68
C PHE A 44 -3.72 3.79 7.83
N TYR A 45 -2.96 3.96 6.75
CA TYR A 45 -3.05 5.09 5.84
C TYR A 45 -3.09 4.60 4.39
N GLY A 46 -4.12 5.06 3.68
CA GLY A 46 -4.32 4.87 2.25
C GLY A 46 -4.11 6.18 1.51
N LEU A 47 -4.21 6.18 0.19
CA LEU A 47 -4.15 7.44 -0.57
C LEU A 47 -5.31 8.37 -0.14
N VAL A 48 -6.48 7.80 0.12
CA VAL A 48 -7.64 8.46 0.74
C VAL A 48 -8.07 7.80 2.05
N GLU A 49 -8.89 8.51 2.80
CA GLU A 49 -9.65 7.93 3.91
C GLU A 49 -10.68 6.94 3.36
N SER A 50 -10.76 5.76 3.95
CA SER A 50 -11.68 4.71 3.51
C SER A 50 -12.06 3.78 4.66
N ASP A 51 -13.22 3.14 4.52
CA ASP A 51 -13.64 2.04 5.38
C ASP A 51 -13.96 0.81 4.53
N LEU A 52 -13.03 -0.16 4.54
CA LEU A 52 -13.19 -1.46 3.87
C LEU A 52 -13.46 -2.59 4.87
N ALA A 53 -13.80 -2.29 6.12
CA ALA A 53 -14.06 -3.30 7.15
C ALA A 53 -15.23 -4.22 6.78
N TYR A 54 -16.22 -3.72 6.04
CA TYR A 54 -17.38 -4.49 5.57
C TYR A 54 -17.01 -5.67 4.65
N VAL A 55 -15.80 -5.66 4.04
CA VAL A 55 -15.23 -6.76 3.25
C VAL A 55 -14.01 -7.40 3.91
N GLY A 56 -13.79 -7.15 5.19
CA GLY A 56 -12.67 -7.69 5.97
C GLY A 56 -11.37 -6.88 5.86
N GLY A 57 -11.38 -5.73 5.19
CA GLY A 57 -10.27 -4.79 5.14
C GLY A 57 -10.10 -3.97 6.42
N LYS A 58 -9.20 -2.99 6.37
CA LYS A 58 -8.99 -2.02 7.46
C LYS A 58 -9.60 -0.67 7.11
N THR A 59 -9.92 0.11 8.13
CA THR A 59 -10.16 1.55 7.98
C THR A 59 -8.83 2.25 7.78
N THR A 60 -8.80 3.22 6.87
CA THR A 60 -7.60 4.00 6.56
C THR A 60 -7.85 5.48 6.78
N LYS A 61 -6.85 6.20 7.27
CA LYS A 61 -6.78 7.67 7.19
C LYS A 61 -6.16 8.09 5.85
N ALA A 62 -6.35 9.35 5.45
CA ALA A 62 -5.78 9.85 4.21
C ALA A 62 -4.27 10.08 4.33
N LEU A 63 -3.53 9.76 3.27
CA LEU A 63 -2.06 9.88 3.26
C LEU A 63 -1.59 11.30 3.54
N LYS A 64 -2.31 12.33 3.06
CA LYS A 64 -1.97 13.73 3.36
C LYS A 64 -1.86 14.00 4.87
N ASP A 65 -2.66 13.31 5.68
CA ASP A 65 -2.74 13.54 7.12
C ASP A 65 -1.45 13.12 7.83
N ILE A 66 -0.61 12.26 7.22
CA ILE A 66 0.69 11.96 7.83
C ILE A 66 1.56 13.22 7.93
N TYR A 67 1.42 14.19 7.02
CA TYR A 67 2.26 15.39 7.02
C TYR A 67 1.74 16.49 7.96
N ASP A 68 0.45 16.45 8.30
CA ASP A 68 -0.23 17.46 9.13
C ASP A 68 -0.42 17.03 10.60
N CYS A 69 0.13 15.87 10.99
CA CYS A 69 0.08 15.38 12.37
C CYS A 69 1.23 15.95 13.22
N ASP A 70 0.96 16.23 14.49
CA ASP A 70 2.02 16.34 15.48
C ASP A 70 2.51 14.93 15.87
N TYR A 71 3.82 14.72 15.77
CA TYR A 71 4.44 13.43 16.03
C TYR A 71 5.11 13.42 17.39
N GLU A 72 4.81 12.40 18.17
CA GLU A 72 5.66 12.01 19.28
C GLU A 72 7.02 11.54 18.74
N ALA A 73 8.10 11.92 19.42
CA ALA A 73 9.45 11.51 19.04
C ALA A 73 9.56 9.98 19.00
N ASN A 74 10.27 9.48 17.99
CA ASN A 74 10.45 8.04 17.71
C ASN A 74 9.16 7.31 17.28
N SER A 75 8.17 8.04 16.76
CA SER A 75 7.10 7.45 15.97
C SER A 75 7.63 6.83 14.68
N ILE A 76 6.91 5.85 14.15
CA ILE A 76 7.35 5.01 13.03
C ILE A 76 6.36 5.17 11.88
N ILE A 77 6.89 5.35 10.67
CA ILE A 77 6.15 5.23 9.41
C ILE A 77 6.68 4.00 8.68
N ILE A 78 5.79 3.08 8.34
CA ILE A 78 6.11 1.88 7.57
C ILE A 78 5.37 1.96 6.23
N VAL A 79 6.09 2.14 5.14
CA VAL A 79 5.55 1.96 3.79
C VAL A 79 5.58 0.47 3.49
N ALA A 80 4.40 -0.15 3.38
CA ALA A 80 4.27 -1.61 3.30
C ALA A 80 3.59 -2.07 2.00
N GLY A 81 4.17 -3.12 1.43
CA GLY A 81 3.57 -3.91 0.34
C GLY A 81 3.66 -3.29 -1.06
N GLY A 82 3.21 -4.07 -2.05
CA GLY A 82 2.91 -3.63 -3.42
C GLY A 82 4.08 -3.12 -4.27
N ASP A 83 3.81 -2.80 -5.54
CA ASP A 83 4.76 -2.07 -6.43
C ASP A 83 4.60 -0.55 -6.20
N VAL A 84 4.90 -0.12 -4.97
CA VAL A 84 4.58 1.23 -4.46
C VAL A 84 5.63 2.28 -4.82
N ILE A 85 6.91 1.94 -5.03
CA ILE A 85 7.94 2.96 -5.26
C ILE A 85 7.69 3.78 -6.55
N PRO A 86 7.47 3.16 -7.73
CA PRO A 86 7.28 3.89 -8.98
C PRO A 86 5.82 4.31 -9.22
N SER A 87 4.93 4.02 -8.28
CA SER A 87 3.50 4.28 -8.40
C SER A 87 3.18 5.78 -8.42
N ARG A 88 2.60 6.23 -9.54
CA ARG A 88 2.30 7.64 -9.80
C ARG A 88 0.88 8.01 -9.39
N ILE A 89 0.69 9.18 -8.79
CA ILE A 89 -0.58 9.70 -8.29
C ILE A 89 -1.71 9.65 -9.34
N GLY A 90 -1.40 9.90 -10.61
CA GLY A 90 -2.38 9.85 -11.69
C GLY A 90 -2.88 8.42 -11.97
N ASN A 91 -2.02 7.40 -11.85
CA ASN A 91 -2.47 6.01 -11.94
C ASN A 91 -3.33 5.66 -10.72
N LEU A 92 -2.90 6.10 -9.54
CA LEU A 92 -3.64 5.82 -8.31
C LEU A 92 -5.03 6.48 -8.31
N ASP A 93 -5.18 7.68 -8.86
CA ASP A 93 -6.50 8.32 -9.03
C ASP A 93 -7.43 7.47 -9.89
N ILE A 94 -6.91 6.93 -11.00
CA ILE A 94 -7.69 6.07 -11.90
C ILE A 94 -8.08 4.79 -11.17
N ASP A 95 -7.18 4.16 -10.42
CA ASP A 95 -7.44 2.93 -9.66
C ASP A 95 -8.50 3.13 -8.57
N LEU A 96 -8.56 4.31 -7.94
CA LEU A 96 -9.57 4.66 -6.93
C LEU A 96 -10.94 5.02 -7.53
N SER A 97 -11.18 4.74 -8.82
CA SER A 97 -12.47 5.04 -9.43
C SER A 97 -13.55 4.10 -8.90
N SER A 98 -14.62 4.66 -8.37
CA SER A 98 -15.76 3.92 -7.82
C SER A 98 -16.57 3.13 -8.87
N SER A 99 -16.37 3.41 -10.15
CA SER A 99 -17.07 2.73 -11.25
C SER A 99 -16.23 2.66 -12.51
N ASN A 100 -16.54 1.68 -13.38
CA ASN A 100 -15.93 1.53 -14.70
C ASN A 100 -16.08 2.79 -15.57
N MET A 101 -17.24 3.43 -15.55
CA MET A 101 -17.48 4.65 -16.32
C MET A 101 -16.60 5.80 -15.84
N ASN A 102 -16.45 5.97 -14.53
CA ASN A 102 -15.55 6.97 -13.96
C ASN A 102 -14.08 6.67 -14.34
N MET A 103 -13.67 5.40 -14.26
CA MET A 103 -12.33 4.98 -14.67
C MET A 103 -12.06 5.29 -16.15
N ILE A 104 -13.00 4.97 -17.05
CA ILE A 104 -12.91 5.25 -18.48
C ILE A 104 -12.84 6.77 -18.70
N PHE A 105 -13.71 7.54 -18.05
CA PHE A 105 -13.72 8.99 -18.13
C PHE A 105 -12.37 9.58 -17.70
N LYS A 106 -11.80 9.15 -16.57
CA LYS A 106 -10.46 9.60 -16.13
C LYS A 106 -9.35 9.19 -17.11
N LYS A 107 -9.41 7.98 -17.69
CA LYS A 107 -8.46 7.55 -18.73
C LYS A 107 -8.53 8.45 -19.97
N ILE A 108 -9.74 8.82 -20.40
CA ILE A 108 -9.96 9.77 -21.51
C ILE A 108 -9.47 11.17 -21.12
N LEU A 109 -9.84 11.65 -19.94
CA LEU A 109 -9.43 12.95 -19.42
C LEU A 109 -7.90 13.05 -19.35
N ARG A 110 -7.19 12.02 -18.90
CA ARG A 110 -5.72 11.95 -18.91
C ARG A 110 -5.09 11.91 -20.30
N LYS A 111 -5.83 11.51 -21.34
CA LYS A 111 -5.37 11.61 -22.73
C LYS A 111 -5.61 12.99 -23.32
N ILE A 112 -6.75 13.61 -22.98
CA ILE A 112 -7.11 14.97 -23.41
C ILE A 112 -6.24 16.02 -22.71
N LEU A 113 -6.11 15.89 -21.39
CA LEU A 113 -5.10 16.58 -20.61
C LEU A 113 -3.75 15.90 -20.85
N SER A 114 -2.63 16.61 -20.74
CA SER A 114 -1.34 15.92 -20.67
C SER A 114 -1.23 15.14 -19.35
N ILE A 115 -0.39 14.09 -19.34
CA ILE A 115 -0.12 13.29 -18.12
C ILE A 115 0.24 14.20 -16.93
N LYS A 116 1.12 15.19 -17.15
CA LYS A 116 1.55 16.14 -16.12
C LYS A 116 0.38 16.94 -15.55
N LYS A 117 -0.50 17.50 -16.40
CA LYS A 117 -1.67 18.26 -15.95
C LYS A 117 -2.65 17.39 -15.17
N PHE A 118 -2.86 16.15 -15.61
CA PHE A 118 -3.71 15.21 -14.89
C PHE A 118 -3.13 14.84 -13.51
N GLU A 119 -1.81 14.66 -13.43
CA GLU A 119 -1.10 14.43 -12.17
C GLU A 119 -1.20 15.64 -11.23
N GLU A 120 -1.08 16.87 -11.74
CA GLU A 120 -1.29 18.10 -10.96
C GLU A 120 -2.71 18.21 -10.39
N LEU A 121 -3.73 17.84 -11.17
CA LEU A 121 -5.11 17.79 -10.69
C LEU A 121 -5.29 16.71 -9.63
N SER A 122 -4.67 15.55 -9.82
CA SER A 122 -4.71 14.44 -8.86
C SER A 122 -4.04 14.85 -7.55
N MET A 123 -2.86 15.48 -7.61
CA MET A 123 -2.15 16.02 -6.45
C MET A 123 -3.00 17.01 -5.65
N LYS A 124 -3.67 17.96 -6.34
CA LYS A 124 -4.60 18.91 -5.71
C LYS A 124 -5.79 18.20 -5.06
N LYS A 125 -6.40 17.25 -5.77
CA LYS A 125 -7.55 16.46 -5.27
C LYS A 125 -7.23 15.72 -3.98
N PHE A 126 -6.06 15.10 -3.89
CA PHE A 126 -5.66 14.29 -2.73
C PHE A 126 -4.91 15.09 -1.66
N GLY A 127 -4.59 16.37 -1.91
CA GLY A 127 -3.81 17.19 -0.99
C GLY A 127 -2.36 16.71 -0.85
N ILE A 128 -1.79 16.14 -1.91
CA ILE A 128 -0.44 15.56 -1.91
C ILE A 128 0.42 16.30 -2.91
N ASN A 129 1.51 16.90 -2.43
CA ASN A 129 2.44 17.68 -3.26
C ASN A 129 3.60 16.80 -3.79
N ASN A 130 3.28 15.59 -4.27
CA ASN A 130 4.25 14.64 -4.81
C ASN A 130 3.57 13.72 -5.84
N VAL A 131 4.22 13.53 -6.98
CA VAL A 131 3.76 12.61 -8.03
C VAL A 131 3.89 11.15 -7.61
N PHE A 132 4.77 10.82 -6.66
CA PHE A 132 4.97 9.47 -6.11
C PHE A 132 4.52 9.41 -4.64
N PRO A 133 3.24 9.17 -4.34
CA PRO A 133 2.68 9.43 -3.01
C PRO A 133 3.31 8.58 -1.91
N TRP A 134 3.69 7.35 -2.26
CA TRP A 134 4.31 6.40 -1.35
C TRP A 134 5.78 6.71 -1.04
N ILE A 135 6.38 7.69 -1.72
CA ILE A 135 7.71 8.21 -1.40
C ILE A 135 7.58 9.26 -0.29
N ILE A 136 7.84 8.80 0.92
CA ILE A 136 7.80 9.62 2.13
C ILE A 136 9.15 10.31 2.31
N ASP A 137 9.16 11.64 2.18
CA ASP A 137 10.36 12.44 2.35
C ASP A 137 10.55 12.83 3.82
N ARG A 138 11.64 12.33 4.42
CA ARG A 138 11.99 12.59 5.82
C ARG A 138 12.10 14.08 6.16
N GLU A 139 12.49 14.91 5.19
CA GLU A 139 12.67 16.36 5.38
C GLU A 139 11.36 17.10 5.64
N LYS A 140 10.21 16.51 5.31
CA LYS A 140 8.89 17.09 5.60
C LYS A 140 8.49 16.99 7.08
N PHE A 141 9.28 16.29 7.90
CA PHE A 141 8.96 16.05 9.31
C PHE A 141 9.95 16.77 10.22
N LYS A 142 9.42 17.64 11.09
CA LYS A 142 10.23 18.40 12.08
C LYS A 142 10.81 17.52 13.20
N LYS A 143 10.11 16.45 13.55
CA LYS A 143 10.46 15.55 14.67
C LYS A 143 11.32 14.39 14.19
N ASN A 144 12.03 13.74 15.12
CA ASN A 144 12.72 12.50 14.82
C ASN A 144 11.73 11.34 14.66
N ILE A 145 11.43 10.98 13.41
CA ILE A 145 10.61 9.83 13.07
C ILE A 145 11.44 8.78 12.33
N PHE A 146 11.08 7.52 12.53
CA PHE A 146 11.66 6.40 11.81
C PHE A 146 10.83 6.11 10.56
N ILE A 147 11.46 6.03 9.38
CA ILE A 147 10.80 5.68 8.13
C ILE A 147 11.36 4.36 7.63
N ALA A 148 10.48 3.37 7.47
CA ALA A 148 10.81 2.04 6.97
C ALA A 148 10.06 1.75 5.68
N TYR A 149 10.76 1.30 4.65
CA TYR A 149 10.16 0.68 3.47
C TYR A 149 10.26 -0.83 3.65
N ASN A 150 9.13 -1.51 3.83
CA ASN A 150 9.08 -2.94 4.14
C ASN A 150 8.61 -3.77 2.95
N ALA A 151 9.53 -4.56 2.39
CA ALA A 151 9.31 -5.49 1.28
C ALA A 151 8.58 -4.83 0.11
N VAL A 152 9.01 -3.61 -0.25
CA VAL A 152 8.37 -2.81 -1.30
C VAL A 152 8.83 -3.22 -2.68
N GLY A 153 7.93 -3.11 -3.66
CA GLY A 153 8.23 -3.26 -5.07
C GLY A 153 8.72 -1.95 -5.69
N SER A 154 9.82 -2.05 -6.44
CA SER A 154 10.39 -1.03 -7.32
C SER A 154 10.69 -1.60 -8.70
N SER A 155 10.01 -2.68 -9.08
CA SER A 155 10.32 -3.50 -10.24
C SER A 155 10.17 -2.74 -11.57
N THR A 156 9.34 -1.69 -11.59
CA THR A 156 9.10 -0.84 -12.76
C THR A 156 9.81 0.52 -12.68
N LEU A 157 10.68 0.73 -11.69
CA LEU A 157 11.45 1.98 -11.55
C LEU A 157 12.34 2.26 -12.78
N ASP A 158 12.88 1.21 -13.39
CA ASP A 158 13.67 1.24 -14.62
C ASP A 158 12.88 1.71 -15.86
N THR A 159 11.54 1.70 -15.79
CA THR A 159 10.67 2.15 -16.88
C THR A 159 10.40 3.67 -16.85
N LEU A 160 10.75 4.34 -15.75
CA LEU A 160 10.64 5.80 -15.65
C LEU A 160 11.65 6.47 -16.60
N LYS A 161 11.16 7.40 -17.42
CA LYS A 161 11.99 8.11 -18.41
C LYS A 161 12.70 9.34 -17.85
N ASP A 162 12.11 9.96 -16.82
CA ASP A 162 12.62 11.21 -16.26
C ASP A 162 13.69 10.93 -15.20
N LYS A 163 14.93 11.30 -15.51
CA LYS A 163 16.08 11.14 -14.60
C LYS A 163 15.93 11.97 -13.32
N ALA A 164 15.25 13.11 -13.37
CA ALA A 164 15.01 13.94 -12.19
C ALA A 164 14.05 13.23 -11.22
N GLU A 165 13.04 12.54 -11.73
CA GLU A 165 12.11 11.73 -10.92
C GLU A 165 12.83 10.56 -10.26
N ILE A 166 13.66 9.82 -11.01
CA ILE A 166 14.46 8.71 -10.45
C ILE A 166 15.41 9.24 -9.35
N SER A 167 16.08 10.36 -9.61
CA SER A 167 16.97 11.01 -8.64
C SER A 167 16.21 11.43 -7.38
N TYR A 168 15.03 12.02 -7.54
CA TYR A 168 14.16 12.40 -6.42
C TYR A 168 13.75 11.19 -5.56
N ILE A 169 13.31 10.10 -6.20
CA ILE A 169 12.94 8.85 -5.53
C ILE A 169 14.13 8.32 -4.73
N LYS A 170 15.29 8.17 -5.37
CA LYS A 170 16.50 7.63 -4.72
C LYS A 170 16.99 8.51 -3.57
N LYS A 171 16.98 9.84 -3.75
CA LYS A 171 17.33 10.82 -2.69
C LYS A 171 16.37 10.74 -1.50
N SER A 172 15.08 10.51 -1.74
CA SER A 172 14.11 10.38 -0.66
C SER A 172 14.27 9.05 0.08
N LEU A 173 14.46 7.95 -0.66
CA LEU A 173 14.72 6.63 -0.10
C LEU A 173 16.02 6.60 0.73
N SER A 174 17.10 7.24 0.28
CA SER A 174 18.38 7.25 1.01
C SER A 174 18.31 7.91 2.39
N LYS A 175 17.28 8.74 2.64
CA LYS A 175 17.02 9.36 3.95
C LYS A 175 16.15 8.50 4.86
N SER A 176 15.65 7.36 4.39
CA SER A 176 14.89 6.43 5.21
C SER A 176 15.81 5.63 6.13
N ASN A 177 15.24 5.14 7.23
CA ASN A 177 16.01 4.39 8.23
C ASN A 177 16.14 2.91 7.88
N TYR A 178 15.26 2.40 7.03
CA TYR A 178 15.25 1.00 6.63
C TYR A 178 14.61 0.84 5.26
N ILE A 179 15.21 0.00 4.41
CA ILE A 179 14.68 -0.35 3.09
C ILE A 179 14.83 -1.86 2.89
N SER A 180 13.72 -2.51 2.54
CA SER A 180 13.73 -3.84 1.95
C SER A 180 12.85 -3.94 0.72
N THR A 181 13.25 -4.82 -0.20
CA THR A 181 12.53 -5.14 -1.44
C THR A 181 12.03 -6.57 -1.41
N ARG A 182 10.93 -6.84 -2.14
CA ARG A 182 10.30 -8.17 -2.19
C ARG A 182 10.82 -9.12 -3.28
N ASP A 183 11.53 -8.57 -4.26
CA ASP A 183 11.99 -9.32 -5.44
C ASP A 183 13.33 -8.80 -5.96
N SER A 184 14.04 -9.64 -6.71
CA SER A 184 15.39 -9.34 -7.21
C SER A 184 15.41 -8.19 -8.23
N LYS A 185 14.33 -7.96 -8.99
CA LYS A 185 14.29 -6.85 -9.95
C LYS A 185 14.21 -5.52 -9.20
N SER A 186 13.35 -5.45 -8.18
CA SER A 186 13.25 -4.32 -7.26
C SER A 186 14.59 -4.04 -6.56
N LEU A 187 15.25 -5.09 -6.03
CA LEU A 187 16.58 -4.99 -5.44
C LEU A 187 17.58 -4.34 -6.41
N ASN A 188 17.65 -4.85 -7.64
CA ASN A 188 18.60 -4.36 -8.65
C ASN A 188 18.38 -2.88 -9.02
N ASN A 189 17.13 -2.42 -9.05
CA ASN A 189 16.77 -1.04 -9.41
C ASN A 189 17.23 0.00 -8.37
N ILE A 190 17.39 -0.40 -7.11
CA ILE A 190 17.80 0.48 -6.00
C ILE A 190 18.99 -0.07 -5.19
N LYS A 191 19.81 -0.94 -5.79
CA LYS A 191 20.93 -1.62 -5.13
C LYS A 191 21.95 -0.67 -4.49
N ASP A 192 22.10 0.53 -5.06
CA ASP A 192 22.96 1.60 -4.57
C ASP A 192 22.55 2.12 -3.19
N LEU A 193 21.31 1.87 -2.77
CA LEU A 193 20.81 2.21 -1.44
C LEU A 193 21.01 1.07 -0.42
N SER A 194 21.69 -0.02 -0.81
CA SER A 194 21.91 -1.22 -0.01
C SER A 194 20.64 -1.80 0.65
N PRO A 195 19.52 -1.96 -0.09
CA PRO A 195 18.29 -2.52 0.46
C PRO A 195 18.45 -4.02 0.77
N LYS A 196 17.68 -4.51 1.73
CA LYS A 196 17.61 -5.95 2.03
C LYS A 196 16.58 -6.65 1.14
N LEU A 197 16.87 -7.89 0.73
CA LEU A 197 15.91 -8.72 0.01
C LEU A 197 15.18 -9.64 0.99
N TYR A 198 13.84 -9.56 1.02
CA TYR A 198 12.97 -10.46 1.78
C TYR A 198 11.81 -10.92 0.89
N PRO A 199 11.11 -12.01 1.22
CA PRO A 199 9.86 -12.35 0.54
C PRO A 199 8.78 -11.27 0.72
N ASP A 200 7.76 -11.31 -0.12
CA ASP A 200 6.57 -10.46 0.03
C ASP A 200 5.92 -10.69 1.42
N SER A 201 5.48 -9.62 2.09
CA SER A 201 4.93 -9.73 3.45
C SER A 201 3.66 -10.57 3.53
N ALA A 202 2.92 -10.77 2.44
CA ALA A 202 1.76 -11.65 2.44
C ALA A 202 2.14 -13.14 2.54
N THR A 203 3.40 -13.52 2.29
CA THR A 203 3.85 -14.94 2.33
C THR A 203 3.68 -15.60 3.69
N ILE A 204 3.67 -14.82 4.78
CA ILE A 204 3.49 -15.35 6.13
C ILE A 204 2.02 -15.52 6.53
N MET A 205 1.05 -15.25 5.63
CA MET A 205 -0.37 -15.31 5.96
C MET A 205 -0.80 -16.68 6.51
N SER A 206 -0.27 -17.77 5.94
CA SER A 206 -0.66 -19.14 6.32
C SER A 206 -0.21 -19.52 7.74
N TYR A 207 0.80 -18.82 8.29
CA TYR A 207 1.20 -18.99 9.68
C TYR A 207 0.19 -18.39 10.67
N PHE A 208 -0.58 -17.38 10.25
CA PHE A 208 -1.54 -16.69 11.10
C PHE A 208 -2.99 -17.10 10.86
N PHE A 209 -3.30 -17.46 9.62
CA PHE A 209 -4.64 -17.77 9.15
C PHE A 209 -4.64 -19.20 8.62
N THR A 210 -4.69 -20.16 9.54
CA THR A 210 -4.69 -21.60 9.20
C THR A 210 -5.98 -21.99 8.47
N LEU A 211 -5.99 -23.16 7.85
CA LEU A 211 -7.19 -23.65 7.16
C LEU A 211 -8.35 -23.80 8.15
N GLU A 212 -8.09 -24.31 9.35
CA GLU A 212 -9.11 -24.48 10.40
C GLU A 212 -9.70 -23.12 10.81
N TYR A 213 -8.83 -22.11 11.01
CA TYR A 213 -9.27 -20.74 11.30
C TYR A 213 -10.16 -20.17 10.20
N LEU A 214 -9.84 -20.45 8.93
CA LEU A 214 -10.60 -19.99 7.78
C LEU A 214 -11.93 -20.74 7.65
N GLU A 215 -11.96 -22.05 7.85
CA GLU A 215 -13.17 -22.89 7.77
C GLU A 215 -14.27 -22.44 8.74
N GLU A 216 -13.89 -21.99 9.94
CA GLU A 216 -14.80 -21.38 10.92
C GLU A 216 -15.44 -20.06 10.45
N ARG A 217 -14.80 -19.38 9.50
CA ARG A 217 -15.17 -18.02 9.02
C ARG A 217 -15.77 -18.00 7.63
N ILE A 218 -15.82 -19.15 6.93
CA ILE A 218 -16.53 -19.26 5.67
C ILE A 218 -18.04 -19.21 5.95
N ARG A 219 -18.75 -18.35 5.22
CA ARG A 219 -20.22 -18.31 5.26
C ARG A 219 -20.80 -19.65 4.78
N GLU A 220 -21.80 -20.16 5.48
CA GLU A 220 -22.45 -21.45 5.16
C GLU A 220 -22.96 -21.53 3.71
N GLU A 221 -23.45 -20.42 3.16
CA GLU A 221 -23.85 -20.33 1.75
C GLU A 221 -22.71 -20.68 0.78
N ILE A 222 -21.50 -20.19 1.07
CA ILE A 222 -20.30 -20.44 0.26
C ILE A 222 -19.84 -21.88 0.44
N LYS A 223 -19.84 -22.42 1.68
CA LYS A 223 -19.54 -23.85 1.93
C LYS A 223 -20.47 -24.75 1.11
N ASN A 224 -21.77 -24.45 1.14
CA ASN A 224 -22.77 -25.21 0.39
C ASN A 224 -22.56 -25.11 -1.14
N LYS A 225 -22.18 -23.94 -1.67
CA LYS A 225 -21.83 -23.77 -3.08
C LYS A 225 -20.59 -24.60 -3.46
N ILE A 226 -19.54 -24.55 -2.66
CA ILE A 226 -18.31 -25.33 -2.87
C ILE A 226 -18.61 -26.82 -2.87
N ASN A 227 -19.36 -27.31 -1.88
CA ASN A 227 -19.72 -28.73 -1.76
C ASN A 227 -20.55 -29.23 -2.94
N LYS A 228 -21.46 -28.39 -3.49
CA LYS A 228 -22.23 -28.72 -4.70
C LYS A 228 -21.38 -28.75 -5.98
N SER A 229 -20.24 -28.09 -5.97
CA SER A 229 -19.32 -27.99 -7.11
C SER A 229 -18.12 -28.94 -7.01
N SER A 230 -18.22 -30.01 -6.21
CA SER A 230 -17.11 -30.92 -5.89
C SER A 230 -16.43 -31.58 -7.10
N ASN A 231 -17.11 -31.66 -8.25
CA ASN A 231 -16.57 -32.21 -9.50
C ASN A 231 -16.36 -31.13 -10.59
N GLY A 232 -16.38 -29.85 -10.23
CA GLY A 232 -16.29 -28.72 -11.15
C GLY A 232 -15.12 -27.77 -10.86
N TYR A 233 -15.13 -26.61 -11.51
CA TYR A 233 -14.15 -25.54 -11.29
C TYR A 233 -14.78 -24.43 -10.44
N ILE A 234 -13.99 -23.87 -9.53
CA ILE A 234 -14.34 -22.64 -8.81
C ILE A 234 -13.56 -21.49 -9.45
N CYS A 235 -14.28 -20.53 -9.99
CA CYS A 235 -13.69 -19.27 -10.47
C CYS A 235 -13.87 -18.20 -9.39
N VAL A 236 -12.76 -17.62 -8.94
CA VAL A 236 -12.77 -16.53 -7.93
C VAL A 236 -12.33 -15.25 -8.60
N GLN A 237 -13.18 -14.23 -8.53
CA GLN A 237 -12.84 -12.86 -8.92
C GLN A 237 -12.56 -12.04 -7.66
N SER A 238 -11.30 -11.67 -7.46
CA SER A 238 -10.83 -11.00 -6.25
C SER A 238 -10.85 -9.46 -6.32
N ASN A 239 -11.23 -8.89 -7.47
CA ASN A 239 -11.31 -7.44 -7.71
C ASN A 239 -12.66 -7.09 -8.34
N LEU A 240 -13.32 -6.02 -7.89
CA LEU A 240 -14.63 -5.61 -8.44
C LEU A 240 -14.56 -5.26 -9.93
N PHE A 241 -13.45 -4.65 -10.34
CA PHE A 241 -13.27 -4.15 -11.70
C PHE A 241 -11.85 -4.44 -12.18
N SER A 242 -11.73 -4.97 -13.39
CA SER A 242 -10.45 -5.12 -14.09
C SER A 242 -10.68 -4.77 -15.55
N ILE A 243 -10.49 -3.51 -15.92
CA ILE A 243 -10.29 -3.15 -17.33
C ILE A 243 -8.79 -3.07 -17.54
N ARG A 244 -8.18 -4.22 -17.84
CA ARG A 244 -6.87 -4.26 -18.50
C ARG A 244 -7.05 -3.48 -19.81
N GLY A 245 -6.30 -2.40 -19.96
CA GLY A 245 -6.16 -1.66 -21.21
C GLY A 245 -4.70 -1.38 -21.42
#